data_AF-A0A9P1MGV4-F1
#
_entry.id   AF-A0A9P1MGV4-F1
#
_cell.length_a   1.000
_cell.length_b   1.000
_cell.length_c   1.000
_cell.angle_alpha   90.00
_cell.angle_beta   90.00
_cell.angle_gamma   90.00
#
_symmetry.space_group_name_H-M   'P 1'
#
loop_
_entity.id
_entity.type
_entity.pdbx_description
1 polymer ?
#
loop_
_entity_poly.entity_id
_entity_poly.type
_entity_poly.pdbx_seq_one_letter_code
_entity_poly.pdbx_strand_id
1 'polypeptide(L)' 'LAAPNVRDHALVIICADGTYHKFTFNLDGHVNRVTFDYIMLLADEQEFWSKPL' A
#
# COMPACT_ATOMS: atom_id res chain seq x y z
N LEU A 1 -15.56 27.97 -0.51
CA LEU A 1 -15.13 27.33 -1.77
C LEU A 1 -14.46 26.02 -1.39
N ALA A 2 -15.10 24.88 -1.63
CA ALA A 2 -14.46 23.58 -1.40
C ALA A 2 -13.31 23.43 -2.42
N ALA A 3 -12.13 23.02 -1.97
CA ALA A 3 -10.99 22.78 -2.84
C ALA A 3 -11.39 21.72 -3.90
N PRO A 4 -10.93 21.84 -5.16
CA PRO A 4 -11.17 20.82 -6.16
C PRO A 4 -10.76 19.48 -5.59
N ASN A 5 -11.59 18.46 -5.82
CA ASN A 5 -11.37 17.10 -5.33
C ASN A 5 -10.20 16.50 -6.14
N VAL A 6 -8.98 17.00 -5.89
CA VAL A 6 -7.74 16.48 -6.43
C VAL A 6 -7.60 15.11 -5.81
N ARG A 7 -7.96 14.08 -6.58
CA ARG A 7 -7.64 12.72 -6.22
C ARG A 7 -6.12 12.63 -6.32
N ASP A 8 -5.43 12.82 -5.21
CA ASP A 8 -4.00 12.59 -5.14
C ASP A 8 -3.71 11.20 -5.70
N HIS A 9 -2.89 11.15 -6.76
CA HIS A 9 -2.51 9.88 -7.34
C HIS A 9 -1.69 9.12 -6.30
N ALA A 10 -2.04 7.85 -6.09
CA ALA A 10 -1.43 7.04 -5.04
C ALA A 10 -0.83 5.76 -5.64
N LEU A 11 0.34 5.40 -5.13
CA LEU A 11 1.01 4.13 -5.39
C LEU A 11 1.02 3.31 -4.11
N VAL A 12 0.65 2.03 -4.21
CA VAL A 12 0.71 1.08 -3.11
C VAL A 12 1.72 0.00 -3.48
N ILE A 13 2.63 -0.31 -2.55
CA ILE A 13 3.68 -1.32 -2.72
C ILE A 13 3.57 -2.32 -1.58
N ILE A 14 3.52 -3.60 -1.94
CA ILE A 14 3.54 -4.74 -1.02
C ILE A 14 4.83 -5.50 -1.31
N CYS A 15 5.72 -5.55 -0.32
CA CYS A 15 7.01 -6.20 -0.43
C CYS A 15 6.94 -7.64 0.08
N ALA A 16 7.78 -8.52 -0.46
CA ALA A 16 7.91 -9.91 -0.01
C ALA A 16 8.52 -10.05 1.40
N ASP A 17 9.08 -8.97 1.96
CA ASP A 17 9.48 -8.87 3.37
C ASP A 17 8.30 -8.47 4.29
N GLY A 18 7.13 -8.27 3.70
CA GLY A 18 5.88 -8.02 4.39
C GLY A 18 5.61 -6.62 4.78
N THR A 19 6.38 -5.69 4.24
CA THR A 19 6.11 -4.27 4.41
C THR A 19 5.09 -3.79 3.38
N TYR A 20 4.17 -2.96 3.86
CA TYR A 20 3.20 -2.20 3.09
C TYR A 20 3.65 -0.74 3.04
N HIS A 21 3.63 -0.14 1.85
CA HIS A 21 3.95 1.26 1.65
C HIS A 21 2.88 1.94 0.79
N LYS A 22 2.49 3.16 1.16
CA LYS A 22 1.65 4.03 0.35
C LYS A 22 2.37 5.33 0.09
N PHE A 23 2.42 5.72 -1.18
CA PHE A 23 2.96 6.99 -1.64
C PHE A 23 1.87 7.80 -2.32
N THR A 24 1.90 9.11 -2.16
CA THR A 24 1.17 10.04 -3.01
C THR A 24 2.15 10.78 -3.91
N PHE A 25 1.71 11.12 -5.11
CA PHE A 25 2.50 11.89 -6.05
C PHE A 25 1.64 12.93 -6.77
N ASN A 26 2.29 14.05 -7.13
CA ASN A 26 1.67 15.12 -7.88
C ASN A 26 2.29 15.25 -9.29
N LEU A 27 1.69 16.10 -10.12
CA LEU A 27 2.17 16.36 -11.48
C LEU A 27 3.55 17.05 -11.52
N ASP A 28 3.94 17.70 -10.43
CA ASP A 28 5.26 18.33 -10.28
C ASP A 28 6.37 17.30 -9.96
N GLY A 29 6.02 16.02 -9.83
CA GLY A 29 6.96 14.95 -9.56
C GLY A 29 7.36 14.83 -8.08
N HIS A 30 6.72 15.57 -7.17
CA HIS A 30 6.91 15.39 -5.75
C HIS A 30 6.22 14.09 -5.29
N VAL A 31 6.99 13.26 -4.59
CA VAL A 31 6.52 11.98 -4.03
C VAL A 31 6.65 12.03 -2.51
N ASN A 32 5.56 11.72 -1.81
CA ASN A 32 5.53 11.65 -0.36
C ASN A 32 5.10 10.25 0.09
N ARG A 33 5.83 9.65 1.03
CA ARG A 33 5.37 8.43 1.69
C ARG A 33 4.36 8.80 2.76
N VAL A 34 3.11 8.40 2.57
CA VAL A 34 2.00 8.74 3.47
C VAL A 34 1.69 7.65 4.48
N THR A 35 2.04 6.39 4.18
CA THR A 35 1.78 5.27 5.09
C THR A 35 2.86 4.21 4.96
N PHE A 36 3.19 3.59 6.09
CA PHE A 36 4.06 2.43 6.20
C PHE A 36 3.47 1.49 7.25
N ASP A 37 3.38 0.20 6.93
CA ASP A 37 2.86 -0.82 7.85
C ASP A 37 3.53 -2.19 7.60
N TYR A 38 3.36 -3.14 8.53
CA TYR A 38 3.75 -4.54 8.38
C TYR A 38 2.52 -5.40 8.19
N ILE A 39 2.39 -6.03 7.02
CA ILE A 39 1.23 -6.85 6.64
C ILE A 39 1.51 -8.35 6.64
N MET A 40 2.77 -8.81 6.75
CA MET A 40 3.10 -10.24 6.86
C MET A 40 2.97 -10.85 8.26
N LEU A 41 2.09 -10.32 9.10
CA LEU A 41 1.50 -11.16 10.15
C LEU A 41 0.52 -12.21 9.55
N LEU A 42 0.20 -12.11 8.25
CA LEU A 42 -0.62 -13.06 7.50
C LEU A 42 0.19 -14.23 6.89
N ALA A 43 1.43 -14.47 7.32
CA ALA A 43 2.25 -15.59 6.82
C ALA A 43 1.64 -16.98 7.12
N ASP A 44 0.64 -17.06 8.01
CA ASP A 44 -0.21 -18.25 8.19
C ASP A 44 -1.21 -18.47 7.04
N GLU A 45 -1.43 -17.48 6.17
CA GLU A 45 -2.41 -17.62 5.09
C GLU A 45 -1.91 -18.46 3.91
N GLN A 46 -0.60 -18.54 3.65
CA GLN A 46 -0.11 -19.50 2.66
C GLN A 46 -0.44 -20.93 3.11
N GLU A 47 -0.40 -21.22 4.41
CA GLU A 47 -0.87 -22.49 4.98
C GLU A 47 -2.40 -22.64 4.87
N PHE A 48 -3.16 -21.56 5.08
CA PHE A 48 -4.62 -21.52 4.91
C PHE A 48 -5.07 -21.82 3.47
N TRP A 49 -4.40 -21.24 2.46
CA TRP A 49 -4.75 -21.40 1.04
C TRP A 49 -4.10 -22.63 0.38
N SER A 50 -3.08 -23.24 0.98
CA SER A 50 -2.37 -24.40 0.41
C SER A 50 -2.86 -25.76 0.89
N LYS A 51 -3.68 -25.80 1.96
CA LYS A 51 -4.26 -27.05 2.44
C LYS A 51 -5.53 -27.40 1.62
N PRO A 52 -5.58 -28.57 0.98
CA PRO A 52 -6.85 -29.08 0.46
C PRO A 52 -7.81 -29.33 1.62
N LEU A 53 -9.10 -29.03 1.40
CA LEU A 53 -10.20 -29.27 2.35
C LEU A 53 -10.27 -30.73 2.83
#